data_AF-A0A150FPZ1-F1
#
_entry.id   AF-A0A150FPZ1-F1
#
_cell.length_a   1.000
_cell.length_b   1.000
_cell.length_c   1.000
_cell.angle_alpha   90.00
_cell.angle_beta   90.00
_cell.angle_gamma   90.00
#
_symmetry.space_group_name_H-M   'P 1'
#
loop_
_entity.id
_entity.type
_entity.pdbx_description
1 polymer ?
#
loop_
_entity_poly.entity_id
_entity_poly.type
_entity_poly.pdbx_seq_one_letter_code
_entity_poly.pdbx_strand_id
1 'polypeptide(L)'
;MVDIIKEGLIGSFRSIYSIAIIVIPTMIVLEILKNYSVLDKISDTFKFISDFFGISKDTTLPILVGTIFGISYGAGVIIQSVKEKDISNRDIFLMVNFLILCHAVVEDTLIFVAVGSNGFILLGSRIIAAVVVTYILSKKLNFNENGYMISSNRQ
;
A
#
# COMPACT_ATOMS: atom_id res chain seq x y z
N MET A 1 27.44 29.34 16.80
CA MET A 1 26.25 28.63 17.37
C MET A 1 24.97 29.12 16.69
N VAL A 2 24.73 30.43 16.62
CA VAL A 2 23.58 31.03 15.92
C VAL A 2 23.55 30.69 14.42
N ASP A 3 24.70 30.67 13.75
CA ASP A 3 24.76 30.35 12.31
C ASP A 3 24.35 28.90 12.01
N ILE A 4 24.80 27.94 12.84
CA ILE A 4 24.41 26.53 12.72
C ILE A 4 22.88 26.36 12.89
N ILE A 5 22.28 27.10 13.83
CA ILE A 5 20.83 27.08 14.04
C ILE A 5 20.10 27.68 12.83
N LYS A 6 20.64 28.76 12.24
CA LYS A 6 20.08 29.43 11.07
C LYS A 6 20.17 28.56 9.82
N GLU A 7 21.32 27.94 9.55
CA GLU A 7 21.52 26.97 8.48
C GLU A 7 20.55 25.78 8.61
N GLY A 8 20.43 25.23 9.82
CA GLY A 8 19.54 24.10 10.12
C GLY A 8 18.06 24.43 9.90
N LEU A 9 17.61 25.60 10.35
CA LEU A 9 16.24 26.09 10.12
C LEU A 9 15.96 26.26 8.62
N ILE A 10 16.84 26.95 7.90
CA ILE A 10 16.68 27.22 6.46
C ILE A 10 16.68 25.91 5.66
N GLY A 11 17.59 24.99 5.96
CA GLY A 11 17.63 23.67 5.33
C GLY A 11 16.35 22.85 5.59
N SER A 12 15.81 22.91 6.81
CA SER A 12 14.57 22.23 7.17
C SER A 12 13.37 22.80 6.43
N PHE A 13 13.24 24.13 6.39
CA PHE A 13 12.16 24.80 5.64
C PHE A 13 12.23 24.49 4.14
N ARG A 14 13.43 24.47 3.56
CA ARG A 14 13.62 24.11 2.15
C ARG A 14 13.21 22.67 1.85
N SER A 15 13.49 21.75 2.78
CA SER A 15 13.10 20.34 2.65
C SER A 15 11.58 20.16 2.73
N ILE A 16 10.93 20.80 3.72
CA ILE A 16 9.46 20.78 3.85
C ILE A 16 8.80 21.34 2.58
N TYR A 17 9.30 22.47 2.08
CA TYR A 17 8.77 23.07 0.85
C TYR A 17 8.91 22.14 -0.37
N SER A 18 10.06 21.46 -0.50
CA SER A 18 10.32 20.54 -1.61
C SER A 18 9.44 19.28 -1.56
N ILE A 19 9.10 18.79 -0.36
CA ILE A 19 8.17 17.67 -0.21
C ILE A 19 6.74 18.15 -0.47
N ALA A 20 6.34 19.30 0.07
CA ALA A 20 4.99 19.85 -0.06
C ALA A 20 4.60 20.10 -1.52
N ILE A 21 5.51 20.62 -2.35
CA ILE A 21 5.24 20.87 -3.77
C ILE A 21 5.02 19.59 -4.59
N ILE A 22 5.39 18.43 -4.06
CA ILE A 22 5.21 17.12 -4.70
C ILE A 22 3.97 16.43 -4.14
N VAL A 23 3.82 16.40 -2.82
CA VAL A 23 2.71 15.71 -2.15
C VAL A 23 1.39 16.40 -2.45
N ILE A 24 1.31 17.74 -2.38
CA ILE A 24 0.05 18.46 -2.56
C ILE A 24 -0.54 18.23 -3.96
N PRO A 25 0.19 18.41 -5.08
CA PRO A 25 -0.35 18.11 -6.40
C PRO A 25 -0.68 16.63 -6.58
N THR A 26 0.14 15.73 -6.06
CA THR A 26 -0.10 14.28 -6.15
C THR A 26 -1.40 13.91 -5.44
N MET A 27 -1.65 14.44 -4.25
CA MET A 27 -2.90 14.24 -3.51
C MET A 27 -4.12 14.78 -4.27
N ILE A 28 -4.01 15.96 -4.90
CA ILE A 28 -5.10 16.51 -5.72
C ILE A 28 -5.39 15.59 -6.90
N VAL A 29 -4.36 15.16 -7.62
CA VAL A 29 -4.51 14.24 -8.77
C VAL A 29 -5.13 12.93 -8.34
N LEU A 30 -4.65 12.34 -7.24
CA LEU A 30 -5.21 11.12 -6.67
C LEU A 30 -6.69 11.34 -6.31
N GLU A 31 -7.04 12.36 -5.53
CA GLU A 31 -8.44 12.61 -5.16
C GLU A 31 -9.36 12.77 -6.39
N ILE A 32 -8.86 13.40 -7.46
CA ILE A 32 -9.56 13.45 -8.75
C ILE A 32 -9.75 12.03 -9.30
N LEU A 33 -8.70 11.23 -9.45
CA LEU A 33 -8.77 9.85 -9.98
C LEU A 33 -9.77 8.98 -9.21
N LYS A 34 -9.83 9.13 -7.89
CA LYS A 34 -10.80 8.46 -7.02
C LYS A 34 -12.24 8.87 -7.36
N ASN A 35 -12.51 10.17 -7.50
CA ASN A 35 -13.87 10.68 -7.76
C ASN A 35 -14.46 10.21 -9.11
N TYR A 36 -13.62 9.86 -10.08
CA TYR A 36 -14.10 9.33 -11.38
C TYR A 36 -14.43 7.83 -11.36
N SER A 37 -14.38 7.14 -10.20
CA SER A 37 -14.58 5.68 -10.08
C SER A 37 -13.75 4.86 -11.10
N VAL A 38 -12.61 5.39 -11.50
CA VAL A 38 -11.70 4.75 -12.46
C VAL A 38 -11.16 3.45 -11.88
N LEU A 39 -10.93 3.43 -10.56
CA LEU A 39 -10.38 2.29 -9.83
C LEU A 39 -11.33 1.11 -9.79
N ASP A 40 -12.64 1.35 -9.68
CA ASP A 40 -13.65 0.30 -9.75
C ASP A 40 -13.64 -0.38 -11.12
N LYS A 41 -13.53 0.42 -12.19
CA LYS A 41 -13.44 -0.07 -13.58
C LYS A 41 -12.14 -0.83 -13.86
N ILE A 42 -11.02 -0.38 -13.29
CA ILE A 42 -9.71 -1.01 -13.47
C ILE A 42 -9.58 -2.27 -12.60
N SER A 43 -10.33 -2.38 -11.51
CA SER A 43 -10.27 -3.53 -10.59
C SER A 43 -10.47 -4.87 -11.33
N ASP A 44 -11.33 -4.90 -12.35
CA ASP A 44 -11.57 -6.09 -13.17
C ASP A 44 -10.33 -6.55 -13.94
N THR A 45 -9.52 -5.60 -14.43
CA THR A 45 -8.25 -5.90 -15.12
C THR A 45 -7.19 -6.36 -14.12
N PHE A 46 -7.25 -5.85 -12.90
CA PHE A 46 -6.29 -6.16 -11.84
C PHE A 46 -6.64 -7.42 -11.03
N LYS A 47 -7.71 -8.15 -11.39
CA LYS A 47 -8.06 -9.46 -10.80
C LYS A 47 -6.92 -10.47 -10.87
N PHE A 48 -6.00 -10.31 -11.82
CA PHE A 48 -4.79 -11.13 -11.88
C PHE A 48 -3.96 -11.07 -10.58
N ILE A 49 -3.97 -9.96 -9.85
CA ILE A 49 -3.23 -9.84 -8.57
C ILE A 49 -3.84 -10.73 -7.49
N SER A 50 -5.17 -10.70 -7.34
CA SER A 50 -5.86 -11.54 -6.34
C SER A 50 -5.77 -13.02 -6.71
N ASP A 51 -5.92 -13.34 -8.00
CA ASP A 51 -5.73 -14.71 -8.51
C ASP A 51 -4.29 -15.21 -8.27
N PHE A 52 -3.27 -14.35 -8.42
CA PHE A 52 -1.87 -14.70 -8.18
C PHE A 52 -1.59 -15.11 -6.72
N PHE A 53 -2.23 -14.45 -5.76
CA PHE A 53 -2.10 -14.81 -4.34
C PHE A 53 -3.09 -15.90 -3.89
N GLY A 54 -4.06 -16.26 -4.75
CA GLY A 54 -5.12 -17.22 -4.44
C GLY A 54 -6.11 -16.71 -3.41
N ILE A 55 -6.42 -15.42 -3.43
CA ILE A 55 -7.35 -14.74 -2.51
C ILE A 55 -8.60 -14.26 -3.24
N SER A 56 -9.68 -13.96 -2.52
CA SER A 56 -10.93 -13.49 -3.11
C SER A 56 -10.72 -12.27 -4.03
N LYS A 57 -11.41 -12.27 -5.17
CA LYS A 57 -11.42 -11.15 -6.14
C LYS A 57 -11.92 -9.85 -5.52
N ASP A 58 -12.68 -9.95 -4.43
CA ASP A 58 -13.18 -8.81 -3.67
C ASP A 58 -12.10 -8.03 -2.93
N THR A 59 -10.91 -8.60 -2.76
CA THR A 59 -9.73 -7.91 -2.23
C THR A 59 -8.99 -7.07 -3.26
N THR A 60 -9.28 -7.25 -4.55
CA THR A 60 -8.54 -6.60 -5.65
C THR A 60 -8.63 -5.08 -5.58
N LEU A 61 -9.84 -4.55 -5.37
CA LEU A 61 -10.06 -3.11 -5.27
C LEU A 61 -9.31 -2.52 -4.05
N PRO A 62 -9.45 -3.05 -2.82
CA PRO A 62 -8.65 -2.57 -1.70
C PRO A 62 -7.13 -2.65 -1.91
N ILE A 63 -6.62 -3.73 -2.51
CA ILE A 63 -5.18 -3.87 -2.84
C ILE A 63 -4.75 -2.77 -3.82
N LEU A 64 -5.53 -2.56 -4.88
CA LEU A 64 -5.23 -1.56 -5.89
C LEU A 64 -5.23 -0.15 -5.30
N VAL A 65 -6.29 0.19 -4.55
CA VAL A 65 -6.44 1.50 -3.91
C VAL A 65 -5.32 1.72 -2.89
N GLY A 66 -5.08 0.78 -1.99
CA GLY A 66 -4.01 0.91 -0.98
C GLY A 66 -2.61 1.03 -1.59
N THR A 67 -2.36 0.33 -2.70
CA THR A 67 -1.07 0.38 -3.40
C THR A 67 -0.83 1.72 -4.06
N ILE A 68 -1.84 2.30 -4.73
CA ILE A 68 -1.70 3.56 -5.47
C ILE A 68 -1.85 4.78 -4.56
N PHE A 69 -2.88 4.79 -3.71
CA PHE A 69 -3.31 5.94 -2.89
C PHE A 69 -2.80 5.90 -1.46
N GLY A 70 -2.23 4.77 -1.03
CA GLY A 70 -1.79 4.59 0.34
C GLY A 70 -2.85 4.02 1.28
N ILE A 71 -2.39 3.63 2.47
CA ILE A 71 -3.21 2.95 3.48
C ILE A 71 -4.32 3.86 4.01
N SER A 72 -4.11 5.16 4.12
CA SER A 72 -5.13 6.08 4.64
C SER A 72 -6.45 5.98 3.85
N TYR A 73 -6.35 5.92 2.51
CA TYR A 73 -7.50 5.68 1.64
C TYR A 73 -7.85 4.18 1.55
N GLY A 74 -6.83 3.33 1.38
CA GLY A 74 -7.01 1.88 1.26
C GLY A 74 -7.77 1.26 2.43
N ALA A 75 -7.52 1.70 3.66
CA ALA A 75 -8.19 1.22 4.87
C ALA A 75 -9.71 1.44 4.83
N GLY A 76 -10.16 2.59 4.31
CA GLY A 76 -11.59 2.85 4.13
C GLY A 76 -12.23 1.83 3.17
N VAL A 77 -11.57 1.58 2.04
CA VAL A 77 -12.02 0.60 1.02
C VAL A 77 -11.94 -0.83 1.54
N ILE A 78 -10.90 -1.18 2.32
CA ILE A 78 -10.77 -2.48 3.00
C ILE A 78 -11.97 -2.69 3.92
N ILE A 79 -12.25 -1.73 4.82
CA ILE A 79 -13.33 -1.86 5.80
C ILE A 79 -14.68 -1.97 5.10
N GLN A 80 -14.91 -1.18 4.05
CA GLN A 80 -16.14 -1.26 3.26
C GLN A 80 -16.28 -2.62 2.59
N SER A 81 -15.23 -3.11 1.92
CA SER A 81 -15.26 -4.39 1.21
C SER A 81 -15.48 -5.58 2.15
N VAL A 82 -14.87 -5.56 3.34
CA VAL A 82 -15.06 -6.61 4.36
C VAL A 82 -16.45 -6.58 4.98
N LYS A 83 -17.12 -5.42 5.04
CA LYS A 83 -18.48 -5.31 5.56
C LYS A 83 -19.54 -5.72 4.52
N GLU A 84 -19.32 -5.35 3.27
CA GLU A 84 -20.27 -5.58 2.18
C GLU A 84 -20.15 -6.99 1.57
N LYS A 85 -18.98 -7.61 1.71
CA LYS A 85 -18.65 -8.86 1.04
C LYS A 85 -18.10 -9.86 2.05
N ASP A 86 -18.39 -11.14 1.83
CA ASP A 86 -17.92 -12.22 2.69
C ASP A 86 -16.48 -12.60 2.37
N ILE A 87 -15.54 -11.75 2.80
CA ILE A 87 -14.10 -11.96 2.61
C ILE A 87 -13.56 -12.77 3.79
N SER A 88 -12.90 -13.89 3.48
CA SER A 88 -12.32 -14.75 4.52
C SER A 88 -11.22 -14.02 5.31
N ASN A 89 -11.07 -14.36 6.60
CA ASN A 89 -9.99 -13.81 7.45
C ASN A 89 -8.59 -14.06 6.87
N ARG A 90 -8.40 -15.17 6.14
CA ARG A 90 -7.19 -15.48 5.39
C ARG A 90 -6.89 -14.41 4.35
N ASP A 91 -7.88 -14.08 3.54
CA ASP A 91 -7.74 -13.13 2.45
C ASP A 91 -7.51 -11.71 2.98
N ILE A 92 -8.19 -11.35 4.07
CA ILE A 92 -7.97 -10.07 4.78
C ILE A 92 -6.52 -9.98 5.26
N PHE A 93 -6.01 -11.04 5.90
CA PHE A 93 -4.65 -11.05 6.41
C PHE A 93 -3.61 -10.91 5.28
N LEU A 94 -3.75 -11.69 4.20
CA LEU A 94 -2.82 -11.64 3.07
C LEU A 94 -2.86 -10.29 2.35
N MET A 95 -4.05 -9.73 2.14
CA MET A 95 -4.26 -8.39 1.58
C MET A 95 -3.57 -7.31 2.43
N VAL A 96 -3.82 -7.29 3.74
CA VAL A 96 -3.25 -6.29 4.64
C VAL A 96 -1.74 -6.45 4.73
N ASN A 97 -1.23 -7.68 4.79
CA ASN A 97 0.22 -7.95 4.78
C ASN A 97 0.90 -7.41 3.52
N PHE A 98 0.30 -7.63 2.34
CA PHE A 98 0.80 -7.08 1.09
C PHE A 98 0.87 -5.55 1.15
N LEU A 99 -0.21 -4.91 1.60
CA LEU A 99 -0.32 -3.47 1.67
C LEU A 99 0.64 -2.83 2.69
N ILE A 100 0.92 -3.48 3.82
CA ILE A 100 1.93 -3.02 4.78
C ILE A 100 3.30 -2.91 4.10
N LEU A 101 3.66 -3.86 3.25
CA LEU A 101 4.93 -3.89 2.54
C LEU A 101 4.94 -2.94 1.32
N CYS A 102 3.81 -2.84 0.63
CA CYS A 102 3.66 -2.07 -0.59
C CYS A 102 2.36 -1.26 -0.57
N HIS A 103 2.46 -0.01 -0.13
CA HIS A 103 1.41 1.00 -0.20
C HIS A 103 1.97 2.33 -0.69
N ALA A 104 1.08 3.23 -1.11
CA ALA A 104 1.41 4.60 -1.51
C ALA A 104 2.56 4.67 -2.52
N VAL A 105 2.63 3.73 -3.46
CA VAL A 105 3.74 3.57 -4.41
C VAL A 105 4.04 4.86 -5.16
N VAL A 106 3.01 5.62 -5.53
CA VAL A 106 3.17 6.89 -6.24
C VAL A 106 3.78 7.95 -5.32
N GLU A 107 3.15 8.19 -4.17
CA GLU A 107 3.57 9.21 -3.21
C GLU A 107 4.96 8.94 -2.66
N ASP A 108 5.20 7.74 -2.12
CA ASP A 108 6.48 7.36 -1.53
C ASP A 108 7.62 7.47 -2.55
N THR A 109 7.41 6.96 -3.77
CA THR A 109 8.45 7.01 -4.81
C THR A 109 8.78 8.46 -5.20
N LEU A 110 7.77 9.31 -5.35
CA LEU A 110 7.98 10.72 -5.71
C LEU A 110 8.71 11.49 -4.59
N ILE A 111 8.34 11.26 -3.33
CA ILE A 111 9.03 11.87 -2.18
C ILE A 111 10.50 11.43 -2.15
N PHE A 112 10.77 10.13 -2.26
CA PHE A 112 12.15 9.63 -2.20
C PHE A 112 13.00 10.08 -3.39
N VAL A 113 12.42 10.17 -4.60
CA VAL A 113 13.09 10.73 -5.77
C VAL A 113 13.43 12.21 -5.56
N ALA A 114 12.55 12.99 -4.95
CA ALA A 114 12.79 14.39 -4.62
C ALA A 114 13.99 14.60 -3.68
N VAL A 115 14.23 13.64 -2.80
CA VAL A 115 15.34 13.62 -1.85
C VAL A 115 16.62 13.04 -2.49
N GLY A 116 16.57 12.60 -3.75
CA GLY A 116 17.72 12.12 -4.52
C GLY A 116 17.88 10.60 -4.57
N SER A 117 16.85 9.83 -4.17
CA SER A 117 16.86 8.37 -4.26
C SER A 117 16.52 7.87 -5.68
N ASN A 118 16.96 6.65 -6.01
CA ASN A 118 16.56 5.98 -7.24
C ASN A 118 15.17 5.32 -7.05
N GLY A 119 14.14 5.96 -7.61
CA GLY A 119 12.75 5.50 -7.50
C GLY A 119 12.51 4.09 -8.06
N PHE A 120 13.22 3.67 -9.11
CA PHE A 120 13.04 2.33 -9.69
C PHE A 120 13.53 1.22 -8.76
N ILE A 121 14.68 1.43 -8.10
CA ILE A 121 15.23 0.46 -7.15
C ILE A 121 14.32 0.39 -5.93
N LEU A 122 13.88 1.55 -5.43
CA LEU A 122 12.99 1.63 -4.28
C LEU A 122 11.67 0.92 -4.55
N LEU A 123 11.01 1.24 -5.65
CA LEU A 123 9.76 0.60 -6.03
C LEU A 123 9.92 -0.89 -6.30
N GLY A 124 10.96 -1.27 -7.08
CA GLY A 124 11.24 -2.66 -7.41
C GLY A 124 11.44 -3.51 -6.16
N SER A 125 12.26 -3.03 -5.22
CA SER A 125 12.51 -3.74 -3.95
C SER A 125 11.24 -3.94 -3.12
N ARG A 126 10.36 -2.94 -3.07
CA ARG A 126 9.09 -3.01 -2.31
C ARG A 126 8.12 -3.98 -2.94
N ILE A 127 7.93 -3.94 -4.25
CA ILE A 127 7.06 -4.87 -4.97
C ILE A 127 7.59 -6.30 -4.79
N ILE A 128 8.90 -6.52 -5.00
CA ILE A 128 9.51 -7.85 -4.85
C ILE A 128 9.33 -8.36 -3.42
N ALA A 129 9.65 -7.54 -2.41
CA ALA A 129 9.48 -7.94 -1.02
C ALA A 129 8.01 -8.26 -0.68
N ALA A 130 7.08 -7.39 -1.09
CA ALA A 130 5.65 -7.59 -0.84
C ALA A 130 5.12 -8.86 -1.50
N VAL A 131 5.50 -9.12 -2.75
CA VAL A 131 5.09 -10.32 -3.50
C VAL A 131 5.69 -11.57 -2.87
N VAL A 132 7.00 -11.60 -2.61
CA VAL A 132 7.69 -12.77 -2.06
C VAL A 132 7.16 -13.12 -0.67
N VAL A 133 7.06 -12.14 0.23
CA VAL A 133 6.61 -12.37 1.61
C VAL A 133 5.15 -12.82 1.61
N THR A 134 4.27 -12.13 0.88
CA THR A 134 2.84 -12.50 0.82
C THR A 134 2.64 -13.86 0.18
N TYR A 135 3.41 -14.20 -0.86
CA TYR A 135 3.34 -15.52 -1.49
C TYR A 135 3.77 -16.65 -0.54
N ILE A 136 4.88 -16.45 0.18
CA ILE A 136 5.35 -17.42 1.18
C ILE A 136 4.31 -17.60 2.30
N LEU A 137 3.72 -16.50 2.79
CA LEU A 137 2.67 -16.54 3.79
C LEU A 137 1.41 -17.26 3.26
N SER A 138 1.00 -16.98 2.02
CA SER A 138 -0.13 -17.68 1.39
C SER A 138 0.12 -19.19 1.35
N LYS A 139 1.33 -19.65 1.03
CA LYS A 139 1.65 -21.10 1.01
C LYS A 139 1.81 -21.73 2.40
N LYS A 140 2.41 -21.03 3.35
CA LYS A 140 2.78 -21.61 4.67
C LYS A 140 1.69 -21.49 5.72
N LEU A 141 0.77 -20.55 5.58
CA LEU A 141 -0.28 -20.33 6.58
C LEU A 141 -1.46 -21.27 6.35
N ASN A 142 -1.68 -22.17 7.31
CA ASN A 142 -2.92 -22.92 7.43
C ASN A 142 -3.88 -22.12 8.30
N PHE A 143 -4.90 -21.55 7.68
CA PHE A 143 -5.99 -20.88 8.39
C PHE A 143 -6.97 -21.95 8.87
N ASN A 144 -7.34 -21.90 10.15
CA ASN A 144 -8.43 -22.72 10.69
C ASN A 144 -9.78 -22.17 10.20
N GLU A 145 -10.83 -22.99 10.23
CA GLU A 145 -12.20 -22.67 9.82
C GLU A 145 -12.78 -21.41 10.51
N ASN A 146 -12.19 -21.00 11.65
CA ASN A 146 -12.57 -19.79 12.40
C ASN A 146 -11.74 -18.53 12.09
N GLY A 147 -10.78 -18.59 11.16
CA GLY A 147 -10.01 -17.43 10.71
C GLY A 147 -8.92 -16.91 11.65
N TYR A 148 -8.68 -17.57 12.77
CA TYR A 148 -7.55 -17.29 13.65
C TYR A 148 -6.31 -18.06 13.20
N MET A 149 -5.16 -17.42 13.31
CA MET A 149 -3.86 -18.09 13.18
C MET A 149 -3.80 -19.19 14.24
N ILE A 150 -3.66 -20.45 13.82
CA ILE A 150 -3.31 -21.52 14.76
C ILE A 150 -1.92 -21.17 15.26
N SER A 151 -1.80 -20.71 16.51
CA SER A 151 -0.49 -20.61 17.14
C SER A 151 0.12 -22.00 17.07
N SER A 152 1.19 -22.15 16.29
CA SER A 152 1.97 -23.38 16.17
C SER A 152 2.44 -23.77 17.56
N ASN A 153 1.63 -24.56 18.27
CA ASN A 153 2.07 -25.29 19.43
C ASN A 153 2.97 -26.40 18.89
N ARG A 154 4.27 -26.09 18.80
CA ARG A 154 5.29 -27.13 18.73
C ARG A 154 5.16 -27.92 20.03
N GLN A 155 4.54 -29.10 19.93
CA GLN A 155 4.92 -30.22 20.79
C GLN A 155 6.35 -30.62 20.45
#